data_AF-A0A4R2HP10-F1
#
_entry.id   AF-A0A4R2HP10-F1
#
_cell.length_a   1.000
_cell.length_b   1.000
_cell.length_c   1.000
_cell.angle_alpha   90.00
_cell.angle_beta   90.00
_cell.angle_gamma   90.00
#
_symmetry.space_group_name_H-M   'P 1'
#
loop_
_entity.id
_entity.type
_entity.pdbx_description
1 polymer ?
#
loop_
_entity_poly.entity_id
_entity_poly.type
_entity_poly.pdbx_seq_one_letter_code
_entity_poly.pdbx_strand_id
1 'polypeptide(L)'
;MSTPSSEAVERRLYNALWWAKVQSAGPLEVEPDTPAVAGLTRAASPDGSTVWLVPTLPSGAGHTVLEELGAPPVAVEQPNETARVLSICVACCWADRSGPAWPGSVGTLAQIRSVYAGMRGRPEQSSDLTLIIGSLRRLHATHWLLWNEKAGEVRLGPRVITWTAADEATLRDLCRHLPDPPPAVLTSEPPPPEPESDPLPSEVADD
;
A
#
# COMPACT_ATOMS: atom_id res chain seq x y z
N MET A 1 -9.06 -21.58 41.46
CA MET A 1 -9.23 -20.80 40.20
C MET A 1 -8.76 -19.39 40.49
N SER A 2 -7.57 -19.00 40.01
CA SER A 2 -7.03 -17.66 40.25
C SER A 2 -7.64 -16.68 39.26
N THR A 3 -8.29 -15.63 39.77
CA THR A 3 -8.81 -14.52 38.97
C THR A 3 -7.63 -13.78 38.31
N PRO A 4 -7.69 -13.45 37.01
CA PRO A 4 -6.65 -12.66 36.37
C PRO A 4 -6.54 -11.27 37.01
N SER A 5 -5.33 -10.70 37.06
CA SER A 5 -5.10 -9.34 37.55
C SER A 5 -5.78 -8.31 36.65
N SER A 6 -6.16 -7.14 37.20
CA SER A 6 -6.79 -6.04 36.44
C SER A 6 -5.97 -5.66 35.21
N GLU A 7 -4.66 -5.56 35.35
CA GLU A 7 -3.74 -5.23 34.26
C GLU A 7 -3.78 -6.26 33.11
N ALA A 8 -3.91 -7.55 33.43
CA ALA A 8 -4.01 -8.60 32.42
C ALA A 8 -5.34 -8.52 31.64
N VAL A 9 -6.42 -8.09 32.29
CA VAL A 9 -7.71 -7.87 31.64
C VAL A 9 -7.65 -6.62 30.75
N GLU A 10 -7.10 -5.52 31.25
CA GLU A 10 -6.92 -4.27 30.49
C GLU A 10 -6.07 -4.50 29.23
N ARG A 11 -4.96 -5.24 29.34
CA ARG A 11 -4.12 -5.58 28.19
C ARG A 11 -4.84 -6.45 27.15
N ARG A 12 -5.70 -7.38 27.59
CA ARG A 12 -6.52 -8.20 26.68
C ARG A 12 -7.56 -7.36 25.94
N LEU A 13 -8.24 -6.45 26.64
CA LEU A 13 -9.21 -5.54 26.05
C LEU A 13 -8.55 -4.59 25.05
N TYR A 14 -7.38 -4.05 25.39
CA TYR A 14 -6.56 -3.24 24.48
C TYR A 14 -6.22 -4.00 23.20
N ASN A 15 -5.69 -5.23 23.32
CA ASN A 15 -5.37 -6.06 22.16
C ASN A 15 -6.61 -6.37 21.31
N ALA A 16 -7.73 -6.74 21.94
CA ALA A 16 -8.98 -7.05 21.25
C ALA A 16 -9.53 -5.84 20.47
N LEU A 17 -9.47 -4.64 21.06
CA LEU A 17 -9.89 -3.40 20.40
C LEU A 17 -9.07 -3.15 19.13
N TRP A 18 -7.75 -3.24 19.22
CA TRP A 18 -6.87 -3.01 18.08
C TRP A 18 -7.04 -4.06 17.00
N TRP A 19 -7.18 -5.33 17.37
CA TRP A 19 -7.54 -6.38 16.43
C TRP A 19 -8.88 -6.10 15.74
N ALA A 20 -9.91 -5.67 16.46
CA ALA A 20 -11.19 -5.34 15.86
C ALA A 20 -11.06 -4.19 14.84
N LYS A 21 -10.34 -3.12 15.19
CA LYS A 21 -10.09 -1.99 14.28
C LYS A 21 -9.36 -2.46 13.01
N VAL A 22 -8.27 -3.19 13.16
CA VAL A 22 -7.45 -3.65 12.03
C VAL A 22 -8.18 -4.68 11.16
N GLN A 23 -8.99 -5.56 11.75
CA GLN A 23 -9.82 -6.49 10.98
C GLN A 23 -10.90 -5.75 10.16
N SER A 24 -11.45 -4.65 10.69
CA SER A 24 -12.48 -3.87 10.00
C SER A 24 -11.92 -3.00 8.86
N ALA A 25 -10.71 -2.46 9.02
CA ALA A 25 -10.17 -1.41 8.15
C ALA A 25 -8.91 -1.81 7.36
N GLY A 26 -8.29 -2.95 7.70
CA GLY A 26 -6.95 -3.30 7.24
C GLY A 26 -5.86 -2.66 8.09
N PRO A 27 -4.61 -2.57 7.59
CA PRO A 27 -3.51 -1.88 8.27
C PRO A 27 -3.89 -0.47 8.71
N LEU A 28 -3.49 -0.08 9.91
CA LEU A 28 -3.84 1.23 10.49
C LEU A 28 -2.61 2.04 10.82
N GLU A 29 -2.62 3.30 10.42
CA GLU A 29 -1.62 4.28 10.81
C GLU A 29 -1.93 4.82 12.22
N VAL A 30 -0.90 4.90 13.06
CA VAL A 30 -1.00 5.31 14.46
C VAL A 30 0.22 6.15 14.87
N GLU A 31 0.09 6.87 15.98
CA GLU A 31 1.20 7.61 16.57
C GLU A 31 2.35 6.66 16.99
N PRO A 32 3.62 7.06 16.85
CA PRO A 32 4.77 6.21 17.17
C PRO A 32 4.81 5.68 18.62
N ASP A 33 4.20 6.41 19.55
CA ASP A 33 4.10 6.06 20.98
C ASP A 33 2.94 5.09 21.29
N THR A 34 2.07 4.82 20.32
CA THR A 34 0.97 3.85 20.47
C THR A 34 1.53 2.51 20.94
N PRO A 35 1.09 1.92 22.07
CA PRO A 35 1.65 0.68 22.58
C PRO A 35 1.56 -0.49 21.60
N ALA A 36 2.56 -1.37 21.62
CA ALA A 36 2.59 -2.57 20.79
C ALA A 36 1.38 -3.48 21.07
N VAL A 37 0.80 -4.02 19.99
CA VAL A 37 -0.36 -4.91 20.05
C VAL A 37 0.10 -6.31 19.67
N ALA A 38 -0.22 -7.29 20.51
CA ALA A 38 0.20 -8.67 20.26
C ALA A 38 -0.36 -9.19 18.93
N GLY A 39 0.51 -9.75 18.08
CA GLY A 39 0.15 -10.31 16.77
C GLY A 39 0.03 -9.31 15.63
N LEU A 40 0.27 -8.01 15.89
CA LEU A 40 0.38 -6.98 14.86
C LEU A 40 1.83 -6.55 14.71
N THR A 41 2.31 -6.50 13.48
CA THR A 41 3.63 -5.96 13.14
C THR A 41 3.57 -4.45 13.02
N ARG A 42 4.63 -3.78 13.47
CA ARG A 42 4.81 -2.33 13.39
C ARG A 42 5.71 -2.01 12.20
N ALA A 43 5.21 -1.23 11.25
CA ALA A 43 6.02 -0.71 10.13
C ALA A 43 6.12 0.81 10.26
N ALA A 44 7.32 1.35 10.39
CA ALA A 44 7.50 2.81 10.34
C ALA A 44 7.02 3.34 8.99
N SER A 45 6.32 4.48 8.98
CA SER A 45 5.99 5.17 7.74
C SER A 45 7.26 5.59 7.00
N PRO A 46 7.20 5.78 5.66
CA PRO A 46 8.37 6.17 4.88
C PRO A 46 9.05 7.47 5.34
N ASP A 47 8.28 8.40 5.93
CA ASP A 47 8.74 9.67 6.49
C ASP A 47 9.03 9.60 8.01
N GLY A 48 8.76 8.46 8.64
CA GLY A 48 8.98 8.21 10.07
C GLY A 48 8.05 8.98 11.02
N SER A 49 7.05 9.69 10.51
CA SER A 49 6.11 10.48 11.31
C SER A 49 5.11 9.61 12.07
N THR A 50 4.80 8.41 11.54
CA THR A 50 3.79 7.50 12.08
C THR A 50 4.26 6.05 12.02
N VAL A 51 3.46 5.15 12.57
CA VAL A 51 3.66 3.70 12.50
C VAL A 51 2.40 3.03 11.98
N TRP A 52 2.54 2.07 11.09
CA TRP A 52 1.48 1.18 10.65
C TRP A 52 1.40 -0.05 11.56
N LEU A 53 0.20 -0.37 12.03
CA LEU A 53 -0.15 -1.65 12.65
C LEU A 53 -0.68 -2.59 11.57
N VAL A 54 0.06 -3.65 11.27
CA VAL A 54 -0.20 -4.59 10.17
C VAL A 54 -0.50 -5.98 10.74
N PRO A 55 -1.62 -6.63 10.35
CA PRO A 55 -1.85 -8.03 10.68
C PRO A 55 -0.71 -8.90 10.18
N THR A 56 -0.11 -9.67 11.07
CA THR A 56 0.80 -10.75 10.68
C THR A 56 0.14 -12.09 10.88
N LEU A 57 0.13 -12.89 9.81
CA LEU A 57 -0.23 -14.28 9.91
C LEU A 57 0.89 -15.03 10.65
N PRO A 58 0.54 -15.91 11.61
CA PRO A 58 1.52 -16.82 12.19
C PRO A 58 2.22 -17.63 11.11
N SER A 59 3.50 -17.98 11.35
CA SER A 59 4.23 -18.87 10.44
C SER A 59 3.44 -20.17 10.22
N GLY A 60 3.22 -20.52 8.95
CA GLY A 60 2.43 -21.71 8.56
C GLY A 60 0.93 -21.46 8.37
N ALA A 61 0.38 -20.33 8.83
CA ALA A 61 -0.99 -19.90 8.52
C ALA A 61 -1.06 -19.22 7.14
N GLY A 62 -0.58 -19.94 6.12
CA GLY A 62 -0.60 -19.50 4.73
C GLY A 62 -1.99 -19.63 4.10
N HIS A 63 -2.05 -19.42 2.79
CA HIS A 63 -3.29 -19.46 2.00
C HIS A 63 -4.14 -20.71 2.26
N THR A 64 -3.54 -21.91 2.25
CA THR A 64 -4.25 -23.18 2.48
C THR A 64 -4.98 -23.18 3.82
N VAL A 65 -4.38 -22.61 4.87
CA VAL A 65 -5.00 -22.52 6.20
C VAL A 65 -6.14 -21.49 6.21
N LEU A 66 -5.98 -20.37 5.50
CA LEU A 66 -7.04 -19.36 5.39
C LEU A 66 -8.24 -19.89 4.60
N GLU A 67 -7.99 -20.65 3.53
CA GLU A 67 -9.01 -21.31 2.73
C GLU A 67 -9.78 -22.35 3.58
N GLU A 68 -9.06 -23.20 4.32
CA GLU A 68 -9.67 -24.17 5.26
C GLU A 68 -10.55 -23.49 6.32
N LEU A 69 -10.18 -22.30 6.76
CA LEU A 69 -10.92 -21.52 7.76
C LEU A 69 -12.06 -20.66 7.16
N GLY A 70 -12.25 -20.67 5.83
CA GLY A 70 -13.23 -19.83 5.16
C GLY A 70 -12.97 -18.34 5.30
N ALA A 71 -11.71 -17.95 5.56
CA ALA A 71 -11.33 -16.55 5.67
C ALA A 71 -11.35 -15.87 4.29
N PRO A 72 -11.85 -14.64 4.16
CA PRO A 72 -11.85 -13.93 2.88
C PRO A 72 -10.42 -13.76 2.35
N PRO A 73 -10.13 -14.13 1.09
CA PRO A 73 -8.79 -13.97 0.53
C PRO A 73 -8.41 -12.50 0.44
N VAL A 74 -7.15 -12.18 0.71
CA VAL A 74 -6.63 -10.83 0.45
C VAL A 74 -6.56 -10.63 -1.07
N ALA A 75 -6.92 -9.45 -1.60
CA ALA A 75 -7.17 -9.22 -3.03
C ALA A 75 -5.99 -9.49 -4.01
N VAL A 76 -4.84 -9.96 -3.52
CA VAL A 76 -3.68 -10.41 -4.30
C VAL A 76 -3.52 -11.93 -4.22
N GLU A 77 -4.62 -12.65 -4.04
CA GLU A 77 -4.65 -14.10 -4.11
C GLU A 77 -5.16 -14.51 -5.50
N GLN A 78 -4.42 -15.43 -6.15
CA GLN A 78 -4.50 -15.86 -7.56
C GLN A 78 -3.59 -15.10 -8.55
N PRO A 79 -3.00 -15.79 -9.55
CA PRO A 79 -2.34 -15.13 -10.67
C PRO A 79 -3.39 -14.39 -11.53
N ASN A 80 -3.63 -13.13 -11.16
CA ASN A 80 -4.53 -12.23 -11.85
C ASN A 80 -3.79 -10.93 -12.21
N GLU A 81 -4.39 -10.09 -13.04
CA GLU A 81 -3.77 -8.83 -13.50
C GLU A 81 -3.36 -7.90 -12.35
N THR A 82 -4.05 -7.96 -11.21
CA THR A 82 -3.69 -7.18 -10.01
C THR A 82 -2.35 -7.63 -9.43
N ALA A 83 -2.07 -8.94 -9.39
CA ALA A 83 -0.77 -9.46 -8.95
C ALA A 83 0.37 -9.11 -9.93
N ARG A 84 0.06 -9.07 -11.24
CA ARG A 84 1.02 -8.59 -12.25
C ARG A 84 1.34 -7.12 -12.07
N VAL A 85 0.32 -6.27 -11.86
CA VAL A 85 0.53 -4.85 -11.59
C VAL A 85 1.28 -4.63 -10.28
N LEU A 86 1.02 -5.42 -9.22
CA LEU A 86 1.81 -5.37 -8.00
C LEU A 86 3.28 -5.67 -8.26
N SER A 87 3.56 -6.71 -9.04
CA SER A 87 4.94 -7.07 -9.40
C SER A 87 5.68 -5.95 -10.12
N ILE A 88 4.98 -5.24 -11.02
CA ILE A 88 5.52 -4.05 -11.69
C ILE A 88 5.76 -2.91 -10.69
N CYS A 89 4.83 -2.68 -9.76
CA CYS A 89 5.00 -1.67 -8.73
C CYS A 89 6.20 -1.99 -7.82
N VAL A 90 6.41 -3.25 -7.47
CA VAL A 90 7.61 -3.71 -6.75
C VAL A 90 8.87 -3.39 -7.54
N ALA A 91 8.90 -3.71 -8.84
CA ALA A 91 10.06 -3.38 -9.68
C ALA A 91 10.35 -1.88 -9.72
N CYS A 92 9.33 -1.02 -9.72
CA CYS A 92 9.47 0.44 -9.75
C CYS A 92 9.82 1.06 -8.38
N CYS A 93 9.33 0.47 -7.28
CA CYS A 93 9.45 1.03 -5.94
C CYS A 93 10.56 0.36 -5.09
N TRP A 94 11.15 -0.73 -5.56
CA TRP A 94 12.25 -1.43 -4.86
C TRP A 94 13.55 -1.29 -5.65
N ALA A 95 14.11 -0.07 -5.63
CA ALA A 95 15.30 0.29 -6.38
C ALA A 95 16.55 -0.46 -5.89
N ASP A 96 16.81 -0.46 -4.58
CA ASP A 96 17.86 -1.29 -3.97
C ASP A 96 17.29 -2.64 -3.53
N ARG A 97 17.44 -3.63 -4.41
CA ARG A 97 16.97 -5.00 -4.18
C ARG A 97 17.84 -5.80 -3.22
N SER A 98 18.96 -5.25 -2.74
CA SER A 98 19.79 -5.91 -1.73
C SER A 98 19.25 -5.70 -0.31
N GLY A 99 18.52 -4.60 -0.09
CA GLY A 99 17.84 -4.27 1.15
C GLY A 99 16.40 -4.78 1.23
N PRO A 100 15.69 -4.47 2.32
CA PRO A 100 14.27 -4.80 2.47
C PRO A 100 13.40 -4.03 1.46
N ALA A 101 12.27 -4.63 1.06
CA ALA A 101 11.36 -3.99 0.12
C ALA A 101 10.64 -2.77 0.73
N TRP A 102 10.25 -2.83 2.00
CA TRP A 102 9.62 -1.70 2.71
C TRP A 102 10.67 -0.79 3.37
N PRO A 103 10.52 0.54 3.31
CA PRO A 103 9.43 1.32 2.69
C PRO A 103 9.58 1.54 1.18
N GLY A 104 10.72 1.18 0.61
CA GLY A 104 11.02 1.40 -0.81
C GLY A 104 11.14 2.87 -1.21
N SER A 105 11.26 3.11 -2.50
CA SER A 105 11.28 4.42 -3.15
C SER A 105 9.92 4.78 -3.76
N VAL A 106 9.75 6.06 -4.10
CA VAL A 106 8.59 6.49 -4.91
C VAL A 106 8.78 6.00 -6.34
N GLY A 107 7.77 5.30 -6.87
CA GLY A 107 7.58 5.05 -8.29
C GLY A 107 6.47 5.92 -8.87
N THR A 108 6.28 5.87 -10.19
CA THR A 108 5.26 6.68 -10.88
C THR A 108 4.37 5.83 -11.79
N LEU A 109 3.17 6.32 -12.06
CA LEU A 109 2.25 5.74 -13.04
C LEU A 109 2.90 5.63 -14.42
N ALA A 110 3.76 6.58 -14.80
CA ALA A 110 4.49 6.54 -16.06
C ALA A 110 5.48 5.36 -16.12
N GLN A 111 6.22 5.09 -15.03
CA GLN A 111 7.09 3.92 -14.96
C GLN A 111 6.29 2.62 -15.08
N ILE A 112 5.18 2.52 -14.33
CA ILE A 112 4.33 1.32 -14.34
C ILE A 112 3.78 1.04 -15.75
N ARG A 113 3.29 2.08 -16.45
CA ARG A 113 2.82 1.97 -17.84
C ARG A 113 3.94 1.53 -18.78
N SER A 114 5.14 2.09 -18.63
CA SER A 114 6.31 1.75 -19.44
C SER A 114 6.70 0.26 -19.27
N VAL A 115 6.82 -0.21 -18.03
CA VAL A 115 7.14 -1.62 -17.75
C VAL A 115 6.02 -2.54 -18.26
N TYR A 116 4.75 -2.18 -18.05
CA TYR A 116 3.61 -2.96 -18.53
C TYR A 116 3.61 -3.09 -20.07
N ALA A 117 3.83 -2.00 -20.80
CA ALA A 117 3.93 -2.01 -22.26
C ALA A 117 5.13 -2.86 -22.73
N GLY A 118 6.28 -2.73 -22.05
CA GLY A 118 7.47 -3.55 -22.30
C GLY A 118 7.20 -5.04 -22.14
N MET A 119 6.48 -5.45 -21.10
CA MET A 119 6.09 -6.86 -20.89
C MET A 119 5.20 -7.39 -22.01
N ARG A 120 4.35 -6.54 -22.58
CA ARG A 120 3.43 -6.92 -23.66
C ARG A 120 4.08 -6.89 -25.04
N GLY A 121 5.26 -6.30 -25.18
CA GLY A 121 5.96 -6.12 -26.46
C GLY A 121 5.16 -5.30 -27.47
N ARG A 122 4.24 -4.44 -27.01
CA ARG A 122 3.37 -3.61 -27.86
C ARG A 122 3.09 -2.24 -27.24
N PRO A 123 2.75 -1.22 -28.05
CA PRO A 123 2.30 0.07 -27.55
C PRO A 123 1.08 -0.06 -26.63
N GLU A 124 1.00 0.85 -25.66
CA GLU A 124 -0.10 0.95 -24.70
C GLU A 124 -1.43 1.23 -25.41
N GLN A 125 -2.49 0.52 -24.99
CA GLN A 125 -3.87 0.77 -25.39
C GLN A 125 -4.67 1.38 -24.23
N SER A 126 -5.75 2.10 -24.53
CA SER A 126 -6.61 2.73 -23.51
C SER A 126 -7.19 1.72 -22.50
N SER A 127 -7.42 0.48 -22.93
CA SER A 127 -7.85 -0.63 -22.07
C SER A 127 -6.78 -1.04 -21.05
N ASP A 128 -5.49 -0.99 -21.42
CA ASP A 128 -4.38 -1.28 -20.52
C ASP A 128 -4.34 -0.24 -19.38
N LEU A 129 -4.51 1.05 -19.71
CA LEU A 129 -4.56 2.11 -18.70
C LEU A 129 -5.72 1.90 -17.71
N THR A 130 -6.91 1.56 -18.21
CA THR A 130 -8.09 1.33 -17.37
C THR A 130 -7.86 0.16 -16.40
N LEU A 131 -7.21 -0.90 -16.88
CA LEU A 131 -6.83 -2.07 -16.07
C LEU A 131 -5.78 -1.72 -15.03
N ILE A 132 -4.74 -0.97 -15.39
CA ILE A 132 -3.69 -0.52 -14.47
C ILE A 132 -4.31 0.32 -13.35
N ILE A 133 -5.12 1.33 -13.69
CA ILE A 133 -5.80 2.19 -12.71
C ILE A 133 -6.71 1.37 -11.79
N GLY A 134 -7.53 0.48 -12.35
CA GLY A 134 -8.38 -0.41 -11.56
C GLY A 134 -7.58 -1.30 -10.59
N SER A 135 -6.42 -1.78 -11.02
CA SER A 135 -5.53 -2.60 -10.19
C SER A 135 -4.85 -1.79 -9.09
N LEU A 136 -4.37 -0.59 -9.40
CA LEU A 136 -3.79 0.33 -8.42
C LEU A 136 -4.80 0.70 -7.33
N ARG A 137 -6.06 0.99 -7.69
CA ARG A 137 -7.14 1.26 -6.72
C ARG A 137 -7.39 0.07 -5.79
N ARG A 138 -7.41 -1.16 -6.31
CA ARG A 138 -7.59 -2.36 -5.50
C ARG A 138 -6.39 -2.61 -4.57
N LEU A 139 -5.18 -2.46 -5.08
CA LEU A 139 -3.95 -2.62 -4.30
C LEU A 139 -3.83 -1.54 -3.21
N HIS A 140 -4.25 -0.32 -3.52
CA HIS A 140 -4.34 0.79 -2.58
C HIS A 140 -5.36 0.50 -1.47
N ALA A 141 -6.59 0.12 -1.84
CA ALA A 141 -7.64 -0.22 -0.89
C ALA A 141 -7.25 -1.38 0.05
N THR A 142 -6.37 -2.27 -0.41
CA THR A 142 -5.85 -3.39 0.37
C THR A 142 -4.50 -3.13 1.03
N HIS A 143 -3.96 -1.90 0.94
CA HIS A 143 -2.71 -1.48 1.57
C HIS A 143 -1.46 -2.28 1.12
N TRP A 144 -1.52 -2.85 -0.08
CA TRP A 144 -0.34 -3.37 -0.78
C TRP A 144 0.48 -2.26 -1.43
N LEU A 145 -0.18 -1.14 -1.76
CA LEU A 145 0.42 0.08 -2.28
C LEU A 145 -0.14 1.30 -1.55
N LEU A 146 0.62 2.38 -1.52
CA LEU A 146 0.12 3.74 -1.26
C LEU A 146 0.13 4.48 -2.59
N TRP A 147 -1.00 5.03 -3.02
CA TRP A 147 -1.13 5.64 -4.35
C TRP A 147 -1.70 7.05 -4.23
N ASN A 148 -0.88 8.04 -4.58
CA ASN A 148 -1.34 9.40 -4.81
C ASN A 148 -1.83 9.51 -6.26
N GLU A 149 -3.13 9.28 -6.46
CA GLU A 149 -3.74 9.32 -7.79
C GLU A 149 -3.57 10.67 -8.49
N LYS A 150 -3.59 11.79 -7.75
CA LYS A 150 -3.42 13.14 -8.30
C LYS A 150 -2.01 13.39 -8.82
N ALA A 151 -1.00 13.00 -8.05
CA ALA A 151 0.41 13.15 -8.44
C ALA A 151 0.89 12.02 -9.38
N GLY A 152 0.12 10.94 -9.51
CA GLY A 152 0.53 9.74 -10.24
C GLY A 152 1.70 9.01 -9.57
N GLU A 153 1.83 9.14 -8.24
CA GLU A 153 2.96 8.60 -7.47
C GLU A 153 2.52 7.37 -6.67
N VAL A 154 3.33 6.33 -6.72
CA VAL A 154 3.09 5.03 -6.06
C VAL A 154 4.23 4.75 -5.10
N ARG A 155 3.90 4.23 -3.92
CA ARG A 155 4.83 3.58 -3.01
C ARG A 155 4.35 2.18 -2.70
N LEU A 156 5.25 1.33 -2.25
CA LEU A 156 4.84 0.10 -1.58
C LEU A 156 3.97 0.45 -0.37
N GLY A 157 3.04 -0.45 -0.04
CA GLY A 157 2.13 -0.32 1.10
C GLY A 157 2.62 -1.13 2.30
N PRO A 158 2.10 -0.86 3.51
CA PRO A 158 2.61 -1.40 4.76
C PRO A 158 2.52 -2.93 4.83
N ARG A 159 1.64 -3.58 4.06
CA ARG A 159 1.59 -5.05 3.97
C ARG A 159 2.89 -5.67 3.44
N VAL A 160 3.70 -4.92 2.70
CA VAL A 160 4.99 -5.40 2.21
C VAL A 160 5.93 -5.81 3.34
N ILE A 161 5.80 -5.25 4.55
CA ILE A 161 6.62 -5.65 5.70
C ILE A 161 6.39 -7.12 6.10
N THR A 162 5.26 -7.71 5.72
CA THR A 162 4.93 -9.10 6.08
C THR A 162 5.57 -10.12 5.14
N TRP A 163 6.26 -9.69 4.10
CA TRP A 163 7.04 -10.60 3.26
C TRP A 163 8.23 -11.17 4.02
N THR A 164 8.37 -12.47 3.93
CA THR A 164 9.52 -13.18 4.47
C THR A 164 10.74 -13.01 3.57
N ALA A 165 11.92 -13.36 4.07
CA ALA A 165 13.14 -13.39 3.26
C ALA A 165 13.02 -14.30 2.01
N ALA A 166 12.20 -15.36 2.09
CA ALA A 166 11.92 -16.25 0.97
C ALA A 166 11.01 -15.59 -0.08
N ASP A 167 9.99 -14.85 0.36
CA ASP A 167 9.13 -14.06 -0.54
C ASP A 167 9.96 -13.00 -1.26
N GLU A 168 10.81 -12.27 -0.52
CA GLU A 168 11.72 -11.28 -1.10
C GLU A 168 12.70 -11.91 -2.10
N ALA A 169 13.27 -13.09 -1.81
CA ALA A 169 14.14 -13.79 -2.76
C ALA A 169 13.41 -14.15 -4.06
N THR A 170 12.16 -14.61 -3.95
CA THR A 170 11.30 -14.91 -5.10
C THR A 170 10.96 -13.64 -5.90
N LEU A 171 10.66 -12.54 -5.22
CA LEU A 171 10.38 -11.25 -5.85
C LEU A 171 11.61 -10.66 -6.55
N ARG A 172 12.81 -10.82 -5.98
CA ARG A 172 14.07 -10.43 -6.65
C ARG A 172 14.24 -11.19 -7.96
N ASP A 173 13.95 -12.49 -7.96
CA ASP A 173 14.01 -13.33 -9.15
C ASP A 173 13.01 -12.86 -10.22
N LEU A 174 11.75 -12.67 -9.81
CA LEU A 174 10.70 -12.14 -10.67
C LEU A 174 11.10 -10.79 -11.29
N CYS A 175 11.64 -9.87 -10.49
CA CYS A 175 12.04 -8.54 -10.96
C CYS A 175 13.15 -8.58 -12.02
N ARG A 176 14.01 -9.62 -12.04
CA ARG A 176 15.04 -9.76 -13.09
C ARG A 176 14.45 -10.11 -14.46
N HIS A 177 13.22 -10.61 -14.50
CA HIS A 177 12.51 -10.95 -15.73
C HIS A 177 11.59 -9.83 -16.24
N LEU A 178 11.39 -8.77 -15.45
CA LEU A 178 10.62 -7.61 -15.85
C LEU A 178 11.50 -6.63 -16.65
N PRO A 179 10.91 -5.88 -17.59
CA PRO A 179 11.60 -4.74 -18.19
C PRO A 179 12.07 -3.76 -17.11
N ASP A 180 13.27 -3.20 -17.29
CA ASP A 180 13.79 -2.20 -16.37
C ASP A 180 12.91 -0.94 -16.39
N PRO A 181 12.46 -0.45 -15.22
CA PRO A 181 11.68 0.77 -15.16
C PRO A 181 12.54 1.96 -15.57
N PRO A 182 12.00 2.92 -16.35
CA PRO A 182 12.70 4.18 -16.59
C PRO A 182 12.86 4.96 -15.28
N PRO A 183 13.73 5.99 -15.22
CA PRO A 183 13.84 6.85 -14.04
C PRO A 183 12.51 7.48 -13.64
N ALA A 184 12.25 7.58 -12.33
CA ALA A 184 11.06 8.24 -11.81
C ALA A 184 11.15 9.76 -12.05
N VAL A 185 10.08 10.34 -12.60
CA VAL A 185 9.91 11.78 -12.74
C VAL A 185 8.80 12.21 -11.79
N LEU A 186 9.15 12.83 -10.67
CA LEU A 186 8.23 13.22 -9.61
C LEU A 186 7.67 14.62 -9.87
N THR A 187 6.43 14.86 -9.44
CA THR A 187 5.78 16.17 -9.62
C THR A 187 6.16 17.06 -8.45
N SER A 188 7.22 17.85 -8.57
CA SER A 188 7.57 18.88 -7.59
C SER A 188 6.88 20.20 -7.94
N GLU A 189 5.59 20.36 -7.59
CA GLU A 189 4.95 21.68 -7.71
C GLU A 189 3.90 21.92 -6.59
N PRO A 190 4.06 22.94 -5.74
CA PRO A 190 2.97 23.44 -4.91
C PRO A 190 1.86 24.00 -5.82
N PRO A 191 0.58 23.77 -5.51
CA PRO A 191 -0.50 24.38 -6.28
C PRO A 191 -0.31 25.91 -6.28
N PRO A 192 -0.43 26.59 -7.43
CA PRO A 192 -0.44 28.05 -7.46
C PRO A 192 -1.57 28.56 -6.55
N PRO A 193 -1.37 29.64 -5.79
CA PRO A 193 -2.43 30.20 -4.95
C PRO A 193 -3.65 30.47 -5.83
N GLU A 194 -4.81 29.96 -5.41
CA GLU A 194 -6.08 30.21 -6.09
C GLU A 194 -6.26 31.73 -6.26
N PRO A 195 -6.64 32.23 -7.45
CA PRO A 195 -6.92 33.65 -7.61
C PRO A 195 -8.07 34.02 -6.67
N GLU A 196 -7.81 34.98 -5.77
CA GLU A 196 -8.80 35.58 -4.89
C GLU A 196 -10.05 35.90 -5.73
N SER A 197 -11.19 35.40 -5.29
CA SER A 197 -12.46 35.56 -5.98
C SER A 197 -12.76 37.05 -6.14
N ASP A 198 -12.93 37.50 -7.38
CA ASP A 198 -13.35 38.86 -7.71
C ASP A 198 -14.61 39.23 -6.88
N PRO A 199 -14.62 40.37 -6.19
CA PRO A 199 -15.80 40.78 -5.42
C PRO A 199 -16.98 41.01 -6.38
N LEU A 200 -18.12 40.38 -6.07
CA LEU A 200 -19.39 40.53 -6.79
C LEU A 200 -19.72 42.03 -7.00
N PRO A 201 -20.20 42.43 -8.19
CA PRO A 201 -20.63 43.80 -8.43
C PRO A 201 -21.80 44.14 -7.50
N SER A 202 -21.67 45.24 -6.76
CA SER A 202 -22.68 45.77 -5.87
C SER A 202 -23.98 46.05 -6.64
N GLU A 203 -25.10 45.60 -6.09
CA GLU A 203 -26.44 45.84 -6.62
C GLU A 203 -26.67 47.32 -6.95
N VAL A 204 -27.21 47.53 -8.14
CA VAL A 204 -27.73 48.80 -8.62
C VAL A 204 -28.96 49.15 -7.78
N ALA A 205 -28.92 50.28 -7.08
CA ALA A 205 -30.10 50.85 -6.44
C ALA A 205 -30.92 51.62 -7.49
N ASP A 206 -32.19 51.24 -7.60
CA ASP A 206 -33.25 51.91 -8.36
C ASP A 206 -33.41 53.40 -7.98
N ASP A 207 -33.78 54.22 -8.97
CA ASP A 207 -34.59 55.44 -8.82
C ASP A 207 -35.58 55.52 -10.00
#